data_AF-A0A5R8NZE9-F1
#
_entry.id   AF-A0A5R8NZE9-F1
#
_cell.length_a   1.000
_cell.length_b   1.000
_cell.length_c   1.000
_cell.angle_alpha   90.00
_cell.angle_beta   90.00
_cell.angle_gamma   90.00
#
_symmetry.space_group_name_H-M   'P 1'
#
loop_
_entity.id
_entity.type
_entity.pdbx_description
1 polymer ?
#
loop_
_entity_poly.entity_id
_entity_poly.type
_entity_poly.pdbx_seq_one_letter_code
_entity_poly.pdbx_strand_id
1 'polypeptide(L)'
;MSQVSARRHSSADLSPPPAQLLDKIALAMTKPVNITRWYALVIAVCLAMIVVTLLLLIYVMPEGSDVAGTVEFYAKYNGLLRGVSAFFALLFLIGAVWSAAFISTLWAADRSKNRVLTWTALFSEVLVLGLFFVEAGVFAGTVLLSGNAPDEIIHALHVTVLVSAALLGPVWIPFAWAAWQISRRSGLFPAWLNKLCVIVIVIDLCTLTGVFTLSGPLNGANGLIGAFSGVLGPVVWIGGLFAWEFVEWARYRTSVSTTPNATSKGIQA
;
A
#
# COMPACT_ATOMS: atom_id res chain seq x y z
N MET A 1 -23.91 -56.40 38.68
CA MET A 1 -22.68 -55.58 38.69
C MET A 1 -22.37 -55.20 37.25
N SER A 2 -22.74 -53.97 36.87
CA SER A 2 -22.70 -53.47 35.49
C SER A 2 -21.46 -52.59 35.31
N GLN A 3 -20.56 -52.95 34.39
CA GLN A 3 -19.43 -52.11 34.00
C GLN A 3 -19.92 -50.99 33.08
N VAL A 4 -20.04 -49.79 33.62
CA VAL A 4 -20.21 -48.57 32.84
C VAL A 4 -18.84 -48.12 32.34
N SER A 5 -18.52 -48.48 31.09
CA SER A 5 -17.40 -47.93 30.35
C SER A 5 -17.76 -46.53 29.86
N ALA A 6 -17.40 -45.51 30.64
CA ALA A 6 -17.47 -44.13 30.20
C ALA A 6 -16.29 -43.84 29.25
N ARG A 7 -16.54 -44.03 27.94
CA ARG A 7 -15.70 -43.51 26.86
C ARG A 7 -15.51 -42.00 27.07
N ARG A 8 -14.29 -41.59 27.43
CA ARG A 8 -13.82 -40.21 27.19
C ARG A 8 -13.84 -39.98 25.68
N HIS A 9 -14.85 -39.26 25.18
CA HIS A 9 -14.66 -38.50 23.96
C HIS A 9 -13.67 -37.37 24.27
N SER A 10 -12.38 -37.67 24.10
CA SER A 10 -11.39 -36.65 23.81
C SER A 10 -11.79 -36.04 22.47
N SER A 11 -12.49 -34.91 22.55
CA SER A 11 -12.58 -33.94 21.45
C SER A 11 -11.18 -33.38 21.23
N ALA A 12 -10.34 -34.21 20.60
CA ALA A 12 -9.03 -33.83 20.12
C ALA A 12 -9.21 -32.73 19.05
N ASP A 13 -8.49 -31.64 19.28
CA ASP A 13 -8.19 -30.52 18.36
C ASP A 13 -8.65 -30.71 16.91
N LEU A 14 -9.77 -30.07 16.56
CA LEU A 14 -10.32 -30.03 15.19
C LEU A 14 -9.71 -28.93 14.31
N SER A 15 -8.69 -28.21 14.77
CA SER A 15 -7.96 -27.23 13.96
C SER A 15 -6.69 -27.85 13.41
N PRO A 16 -6.52 -27.93 12.07
CA PRO A 16 -5.23 -28.33 11.51
C PRO A 16 -4.15 -27.36 12.00
N PRO A 17 -2.92 -27.83 12.27
CA PRO A 17 -1.82 -26.96 12.66
C PRO A 17 -1.67 -25.78 11.68
N PRO A 18 -1.32 -24.57 12.14
CA PRO A 18 -1.28 -23.36 11.30
C PRO A 18 -0.52 -23.53 9.98
N ALA A 19 0.55 -24.35 9.96
CA ALA A 19 1.32 -24.66 8.77
C ALA A 19 0.50 -25.38 7.68
N GLN A 20 -0.33 -26.36 8.06
CA GLN A 20 -1.13 -27.14 7.11
C GLN A 20 -2.25 -26.30 6.46
N LEU A 21 -2.80 -25.32 7.19
CA LEU A 21 -3.79 -24.40 6.63
C LEU A 21 -3.17 -23.51 5.56
N LEU A 22 -2.00 -22.94 5.85
CA LEU A 22 -1.27 -22.09 4.91
C LEU A 22 -0.82 -22.87 3.66
N ASP A 23 -0.44 -24.13 3.81
CA ASP A 23 -0.07 -24.99 2.67
C ASP A 23 -1.28 -25.29 1.78
N LYS A 24 -2.46 -25.54 2.37
CA LYS A 24 -3.71 -25.71 1.62
C LYS A 24 -4.09 -24.43 0.86
N ILE A 25 -3.94 -23.26 1.49
CA ILE A 25 -4.20 -21.96 0.86
C ILE A 25 -3.23 -21.76 -0.30
N ALA A 26 -1.94 -21.95 -0.08
CA ALA A 26 -0.92 -21.82 -1.12
C ALA A 26 -1.22 -22.75 -2.32
N LEU A 27 -1.55 -24.02 -2.06
CA LEU A 27 -1.92 -24.97 -3.10
C LEU A 27 -3.21 -24.59 -3.84
N ALA A 28 -4.20 -24.03 -3.15
CA ALA A 28 -5.39 -23.51 -3.82
C ALA A 28 -5.04 -22.32 -4.73
N MET A 29 -4.12 -21.45 -4.29
CA MET A 29 -3.72 -20.23 -4.99
C MET A 29 -2.79 -20.45 -6.18
N THR A 30 -2.27 -21.67 -6.40
CA THR A 30 -1.53 -22.00 -7.63
C THR A 30 -2.46 -22.33 -8.81
N LYS A 31 -3.75 -22.58 -8.57
CA LYS A 31 -4.71 -22.89 -9.64
C LYS A 31 -5.03 -21.64 -10.47
N PRO A 32 -4.99 -21.71 -11.82
CA PRO A 32 -5.23 -20.54 -12.68
C PRO A 32 -6.55 -19.81 -12.40
N VAL A 33 -7.64 -20.56 -12.16
CA VAL A 33 -8.96 -19.98 -11.86
C VAL A 33 -8.96 -19.17 -10.56
N ASN A 34 -8.20 -19.60 -9.55
CA ASN A 34 -8.12 -18.92 -8.26
C ASN A 34 -7.24 -17.68 -8.35
N ILE A 35 -6.16 -17.71 -9.15
CA ILE A 35 -5.34 -16.54 -9.46
C ILE A 35 -6.19 -15.46 -10.14
N THR A 36 -6.98 -15.81 -11.15
CA THR A 36 -7.86 -14.84 -11.84
C THR A 36 -8.90 -14.25 -10.89
N ARG A 37 -9.55 -15.09 -10.06
CA ARG A 37 -10.52 -14.62 -9.06
C ARG A 37 -9.88 -13.70 -8.01
N TRP A 38 -8.68 -14.02 -7.58
CA TRP A 38 -7.91 -13.20 -6.64
C TRP A 38 -7.60 -11.82 -7.22
N TYR A 39 -7.08 -11.77 -8.44
CA TYR A 39 -6.82 -10.49 -9.12
C TYR A 39 -8.10 -9.68 -9.31
N ALA A 40 -9.21 -10.32 -9.72
CA ALA A 40 -10.51 -9.65 -9.84
C ALA A 40 -11.00 -9.08 -8.49
N LEU A 41 -10.84 -9.83 -7.40
CA LEU A 41 -11.20 -9.38 -6.06
C LEU A 41 -10.36 -8.17 -5.64
N VAL A 42 -9.03 -8.23 -5.81
CA VAL A 42 -8.15 -7.11 -5.44
C VAL A 42 -8.49 -5.86 -6.26
N ILE A 43 -8.75 -6.00 -7.57
CA ILE A 43 -9.21 -4.89 -8.42
C ILE A 43 -10.52 -4.30 -7.88
N ALA A 44 -11.50 -5.14 -7.55
CA ALA A 44 -12.79 -4.68 -7.02
C ALA A 44 -12.63 -3.91 -5.69
N VAL A 45 -11.78 -4.41 -4.79
CA VAL A 45 -11.45 -3.74 -3.52
C VAL A 45 -10.75 -2.41 -3.76
N CYS A 46 -9.77 -2.35 -4.67
CA CYS A 46 -9.07 -1.12 -5.03
C CYS A 46 -10.04 -0.08 -5.59
N LEU A 47 -10.92 -0.47 -6.51
CA LEU A 47 -11.94 0.41 -7.08
C LEU A 47 -12.91 0.92 -6.02
N ALA A 48 -13.37 0.05 -5.12
CA ALA A 48 -14.23 0.45 -4.01
C ALA A 48 -13.52 1.46 -3.09
N MET A 49 -12.25 1.21 -2.74
CA MET A 49 -11.44 2.14 -1.94
C MET A 49 -11.28 3.50 -2.62
N ILE A 50 -10.96 3.52 -3.91
CA ILE A 50 -10.82 4.76 -4.69
C ILE A 50 -12.15 5.53 -4.67
N VAL A 51 -13.27 4.88 -4.97
CA VAL A 51 -14.59 5.53 -4.99
C VAL A 51 -14.95 6.09 -3.62
N VAL A 52 -14.81 5.30 -2.55
CA VAL A 52 -15.11 5.76 -1.20
C VAL A 52 -14.24 6.94 -0.80
N THR A 53 -12.93 6.86 -1.03
CA THR A 53 -12.01 7.96 -0.71
C THR A 53 -12.36 9.22 -1.49
N LEU A 54 -12.67 9.13 -2.78
CA LEU A 54 -13.08 10.31 -3.57
C LEU A 54 -14.38 10.93 -3.08
N LEU A 55 -15.37 10.10 -2.76
CA LEU A 55 -16.62 10.60 -2.19
C LEU A 55 -16.35 11.31 -0.87
N LEU A 56 -15.48 10.77 -0.01
CA LEU A 56 -15.08 11.45 1.22
C LEU A 56 -14.36 12.78 0.95
N LEU A 57 -13.41 12.82 0.01
CA LEU A 57 -12.71 14.05 -0.35
C LEU A 57 -13.68 15.10 -0.92
N ILE A 58 -14.57 14.72 -1.83
CA ILE A 58 -15.48 15.66 -2.50
C ILE A 58 -16.56 16.19 -1.53
N TYR A 59 -17.12 15.34 -0.67
CA TYR A 59 -18.27 15.71 0.16
C TYR A 59 -17.90 16.17 1.57
N VAL A 60 -16.69 15.86 2.05
CA VAL A 60 -16.30 16.15 3.44
C VAL A 60 -15.13 17.14 3.51
N MET A 61 -14.20 17.13 2.56
CA MET A 61 -13.06 18.05 2.62
C MET A 61 -13.42 19.46 2.13
N PRO A 62 -13.03 20.50 2.88
CA PRO A 62 -13.20 21.89 2.47
C PRO A 62 -12.36 22.18 1.21
N GLU A 63 -12.76 23.19 0.45
CA GLU A 63 -11.93 23.69 -0.64
C GLU A 63 -10.66 24.34 -0.08
N GLY A 64 -9.54 24.21 -0.80
CA GLY A 64 -8.24 24.72 -0.35
C GLY A 64 -8.20 26.23 -0.14
N SER A 65 -9.16 26.99 -0.67
CA SER A 65 -9.32 28.43 -0.44
C SER A 65 -10.27 28.81 0.70
N ASP A 66 -10.97 27.85 1.31
CA ASP A 66 -12.01 28.12 2.33
C ASP A 66 -11.47 27.97 3.76
N VAL A 67 -11.05 29.11 4.34
CA VAL A 67 -10.55 29.18 5.72
C VAL A 67 -11.61 28.75 6.73
N ALA A 68 -12.84 29.29 6.61
CA ALA A 68 -13.91 29.04 7.57
C ALA A 68 -14.35 27.56 7.52
N GLY A 69 -14.53 27.00 6.32
CA GLY A 69 -14.83 25.59 6.13
C GLY A 69 -13.73 24.67 6.65
N THR A 70 -12.46 25.09 6.56
CA THR A 70 -11.34 24.34 7.15
C THR A 70 -11.46 24.24 8.66
N VAL A 71 -11.70 25.36 9.34
CA VAL A 71 -11.83 25.39 10.80
C VAL A 71 -13.04 24.57 11.26
N GLU A 72 -14.18 24.71 10.58
CA GLU A 72 -15.39 23.94 10.86
C GLU A 72 -15.16 22.44 10.68
N PHE A 73 -14.47 22.03 9.62
CA PHE A 73 -14.10 20.64 9.36
C PHE A 73 -13.29 20.05 10.52
N TYR A 74 -12.22 20.74 10.97
CA TYR A 74 -11.40 20.24 12.07
C TYR A 74 -12.16 20.27 13.40
N ALA A 75 -13.02 21.25 13.65
CA ALA A 75 -13.86 21.30 14.85
C ALA A 75 -14.84 20.11 14.90
N LYS A 76 -15.47 19.79 13.77
CA LYS A 76 -16.45 18.72 13.65
C LYS A 76 -15.83 17.32 13.71
N TYR A 77 -14.69 17.11 13.06
CA TYR A 77 -14.11 15.78 12.87
C TYR A 77 -12.84 15.52 13.70
N ASN A 78 -12.43 16.41 14.61
CA ASN A 78 -11.15 16.29 15.33
C ASN A 78 -10.88 14.89 15.91
N GLY A 79 -11.85 14.31 16.62
CA GLY A 79 -11.71 12.99 17.23
C GLY A 79 -11.47 11.87 16.21
N LEU A 80 -12.18 11.91 15.07
CA LEU A 80 -11.97 10.99 13.96
C LEU A 80 -10.59 11.20 13.34
N LEU A 81 -10.20 12.45 13.09
CA LEU A 81 -8.93 12.79 12.47
C LEU A 81 -7.73 12.34 13.33
N ARG A 82 -7.83 12.41 14.66
CA ARG A 82 -6.83 11.83 15.58
C ARG A 82 -6.70 10.31 15.39
N GLY A 83 -7.83 9.62 15.29
CA GLY A 83 -7.86 8.18 15.00
C GLY A 83 -7.22 7.86 13.65
N VAL A 84 -7.51 8.66 12.63
CA VAL A 84 -6.90 8.54 11.29
C VAL A 84 -5.40 8.80 11.34
N SER A 85 -4.93 9.83 12.06
CA SER A 85 -3.49 10.10 12.23
C SER A 85 -2.78 8.92 12.91
N ALA A 86 -3.36 8.37 13.98
CA ALA A 86 -2.79 7.20 14.67
C ALA A 86 -2.77 5.96 13.77
N PHE A 87 -3.83 5.76 12.98
CA PHE A 87 -3.91 4.66 12.02
C PHE A 87 -2.87 4.81 10.90
N PHE A 88 -2.68 6.01 10.34
CA PHE A 88 -1.64 6.27 9.35
C PHE A 88 -0.24 6.07 9.91
N ALA A 89 0.02 6.44 11.16
CA ALA A 89 1.30 6.17 11.81
C ALA A 89 1.58 4.66 11.91
N LEU A 90 0.57 3.84 12.24
CA LEU A 90 0.72 2.39 12.27
C LEU A 90 0.91 1.79 10.87
N LEU A 91 0.11 2.25 9.90
CA LEU A 91 0.24 1.82 8.50
C LEU A 91 1.59 2.19 7.93
N PHE A 92 2.16 3.35 8.29
CA PHE A 92 3.48 3.77 7.86
C PHE A 92 4.56 2.78 8.30
N LEU A 93 4.51 2.31 9.55
CA LEU A 93 5.47 1.31 10.05
C LEU A 93 5.37 0.00 9.25
N ILE A 94 4.16 -0.48 9.00
CA ILE A 94 3.92 -1.69 8.19
C ILE A 94 4.40 -1.48 6.75
N GLY A 95 4.08 -0.32 6.16
CA GLY A 95 4.47 0.07 4.82
C GLY A 95 5.98 0.17 4.64
N ALA A 96 6.70 0.75 5.61
CA ALA A 96 8.15 0.84 5.59
C ALA A 96 8.83 -0.53 5.65
N VAL A 97 8.33 -1.44 6.50
CA VAL A 97 8.83 -2.81 6.59
C VAL A 97 8.57 -3.58 5.29
N TRP A 98 7.34 -3.49 4.77
CA TRP A 98 6.97 -4.12 3.50
C TRP A 98 7.79 -3.57 2.33
N SER A 99 7.96 -2.25 2.26
CA SER A 99 8.75 -1.58 1.23
C SER A 99 10.22 -2.01 1.26
N ALA A 100 10.84 -2.10 2.45
CA ALA A 100 12.21 -2.62 2.59
C ALA A 100 12.34 -4.08 2.10
N ALA A 101 11.34 -4.93 2.38
CA ALA A 101 11.29 -6.29 1.87
C ALA A 101 11.15 -6.30 0.33
N PHE A 102 10.30 -5.44 -0.23
CA PHE A 102 10.12 -5.33 -1.67
C PHE A 102 11.37 -4.82 -2.39
N ILE A 103 12.07 -3.82 -1.84
CA ILE A 103 13.36 -3.34 -2.36
C ILE A 103 14.38 -4.48 -2.41
N SER A 104 14.37 -5.39 -1.42
CA SER A 104 15.25 -6.57 -1.42
C SER A 104 14.95 -7.51 -2.59
N THR A 105 13.69 -7.65 -2.97
CA THR A 105 13.26 -8.40 -4.16
C THR A 105 13.77 -7.74 -5.45
N LEU A 106 13.65 -6.41 -5.56
CA LEU A 106 14.22 -5.66 -6.69
C LEU A 106 15.75 -5.80 -6.76
N TRP A 107 16.42 -5.70 -5.60
CA TRP A 107 17.87 -5.86 -5.49
C TRP A 107 18.34 -7.19 -6.07
N ALA A 108 17.69 -8.29 -5.68
CA ALA A 108 18.01 -9.63 -6.18
C ALA A 108 17.88 -9.69 -7.71
N ALA A 109 16.81 -9.10 -8.25
CA ALA A 109 16.49 -9.13 -9.68
C ALA A 109 17.36 -8.20 -10.56
N ASP A 110 17.99 -7.17 -10.00
CA ASP A 110 18.46 -6.01 -10.76
C ASP A 110 19.48 -6.26 -11.91
N ARG A 111 20.61 -6.93 -11.81
CA ARG A 111 21.61 -7.07 -12.92
C ARG A 111 22.24 -5.79 -13.52
N SER A 112 21.76 -4.58 -13.26
CA SER A 112 22.47 -3.36 -13.71
C SER A 112 23.83 -3.23 -12.99
N LYS A 113 24.79 -2.52 -13.62
CA LYS A 113 26.11 -2.26 -13.01
C LYS A 113 25.91 -1.58 -11.67
N ASN A 114 26.52 -2.11 -10.62
CA ASN A 114 26.41 -1.62 -9.24
C ASN A 114 24.97 -1.53 -8.69
N ARG A 115 24.00 -2.26 -9.29
CA ARG A 115 22.59 -2.22 -8.88
C ARG A 115 21.99 -0.81 -8.90
N VAL A 116 22.40 0.00 -9.89
CA VAL A 116 22.02 1.43 -9.96
C VAL A 116 20.50 1.63 -10.00
N LEU A 117 19.76 0.73 -10.65
CA LEU A 117 18.29 0.83 -10.71
C LEU A 117 17.66 0.60 -9.34
N THR A 118 18.14 -0.37 -8.57
CA THR A 118 17.64 -0.59 -7.21
C THR A 118 17.99 0.58 -6.30
N TRP A 119 19.18 1.17 -6.45
CA TRP A 119 19.54 2.40 -5.74
C TRP A 119 18.58 3.54 -6.09
N THR A 120 18.26 3.74 -7.38
CA THR A 120 17.25 4.73 -7.80
C THR A 120 15.90 4.49 -7.14
N ALA A 121 15.43 3.23 -7.10
CA ALA A 121 14.19 2.87 -6.43
C ALA A 121 14.26 3.17 -4.93
N LEU A 122 15.32 2.74 -4.25
CA LEU A 122 15.50 2.95 -2.82
C LEU A 122 15.56 4.45 -2.45
N PHE A 123 16.32 5.26 -3.19
CA PHE A 123 16.38 6.70 -2.92
C PHE A 123 15.03 7.38 -3.11
N SER A 124 14.31 7.06 -4.19
CA SER A 124 12.96 7.57 -4.44
C SER A 124 12.01 7.17 -3.32
N GLU A 125 12.03 5.92 -2.89
CA GLU A 125 11.20 5.41 -1.81
C GLU A 125 11.50 6.09 -0.47
N VAL A 126 12.78 6.28 -0.12
CA VAL A 126 13.18 7.01 1.09
C VAL A 126 12.68 8.45 1.07
N LEU A 127 12.71 9.12 -0.09
CA LEU A 127 12.17 10.47 -0.24
C LEU A 127 10.64 10.49 -0.07
N VAL A 128 9.91 9.54 -0.68
CA VAL A 128 8.45 9.41 -0.52
C VAL A 128 8.09 9.15 0.93
N LEU A 129 8.74 8.19 1.59
CA LEU A 129 8.48 7.89 3.00
C LEU A 129 8.84 9.06 3.91
N GLY A 130 9.92 9.79 3.61
CA GLY A 130 10.31 10.99 4.34
C GLY A 130 9.28 12.12 4.20
N LEU A 131 8.82 12.40 2.97
CA LEU A 131 7.79 13.40 2.71
C LEU A 131 6.46 13.01 3.38
N PHE A 132 6.05 11.75 3.25
CA PHE A 132 4.85 11.24 3.91
C PHE A 132 4.93 11.38 5.43
N PHE A 133 6.11 11.16 6.03
CA PHE A 133 6.30 11.33 7.48
C PHE A 133 6.18 12.79 7.90
N VAL A 134 6.77 13.72 7.13
CA VAL A 134 6.63 15.17 7.35
C VAL A 134 5.15 15.56 7.24
N GLU A 135 4.46 15.12 6.20
CA GLU A 135 3.04 15.40 5.96
C GLU A 135 2.13 14.87 7.05
N ALA A 136 2.34 13.62 7.47
CA ALA A 136 1.62 13.02 8.59
C ALA A 136 1.86 13.80 9.88
N GLY A 137 3.09 14.29 10.10
CA GLY A 137 3.44 15.15 11.23
C GLY A 137 2.72 16.51 11.19
N VAL A 138 2.72 17.18 10.04
CA VAL A 138 2.01 18.47 9.85
C VAL A 138 0.49 18.25 10.00
N PHE A 139 -0.06 17.18 9.44
CA PHE A 139 -1.47 16.82 9.59
C PHE A 139 -1.84 16.57 11.06
N ALA A 140 -1.06 15.75 11.77
CA ALA A 140 -1.27 15.50 13.20
C ALA A 140 -1.13 16.79 14.02
N GLY A 141 -0.15 17.64 13.69
CA GLY A 141 0.01 18.97 14.28
C GLY A 141 -1.22 19.84 14.06
N THR A 142 -1.78 19.85 12.86
CA THR A 142 -3.02 20.59 12.53
C THR A 142 -4.18 20.11 13.39
N VAL A 143 -4.35 18.79 13.53
CA VAL A 143 -5.40 18.18 14.36
C VAL A 143 -5.23 18.55 15.84
N LEU A 144 -4.01 18.56 16.37
CA LEU A 144 -3.73 18.90 17.77
C LEU A 144 -3.87 20.40 18.05
N LEU A 145 -3.49 21.24 17.11
CA LEU A 145 -3.57 22.71 17.23
C LEU A 145 -4.98 23.23 16.99
N SER A 146 -5.84 22.49 16.30
CA SER A 146 -7.24 22.88 16.06
C SER A 146 -7.96 23.26 17.36
N GLY A 147 -8.53 24.47 17.40
CA GLY A 147 -9.18 25.04 18.59
C GLY A 147 -8.22 25.63 19.62
N ASN A 148 -6.90 25.57 19.40
CA ASN A 148 -5.85 26.09 20.28
C ASN A 148 -4.91 27.08 19.57
N ALA A 149 -5.09 27.31 18.27
CA ALA A 149 -4.31 28.24 17.46
C ALA A 149 -5.24 29.09 16.58
N PRO A 150 -4.77 30.25 16.08
CA PRO A 150 -5.51 31.07 15.12
C PRO A 150 -5.94 30.28 13.87
N ASP A 151 -7.11 30.61 13.35
CA ASP A 151 -7.75 29.94 12.22
C ASP A 151 -6.87 29.95 10.95
N GLU A 152 -6.13 31.04 10.73
CA GLU A 152 -5.22 31.16 9.59
C GLU A 152 -4.06 30.16 9.69
N ILE A 153 -3.62 29.82 10.90
CA ILE A 153 -2.56 28.80 11.10
C ILE A 153 -3.13 27.41 10.79
N ILE A 154 -4.34 27.10 11.26
CA ILE A 154 -4.99 25.81 10.97
C ILE A 154 -5.19 25.63 9.48
N HIS A 155 -5.68 26.67 8.80
CA HIS A 155 -5.87 26.64 7.36
C HIS A 155 -4.53 26.52 6.61
N ALA A 156 -3.50 27.29 6.99
CA ALA A 156 -2.20 27.21 6.36
C ALA A 156 -1.57 25.82 6.49
N LEU A 157 -1.66 25.17 7.67
CA LEU A 157 -1.15 23.82 7.86
C LEU A 157 -1.94 22.78 7.05
N HIS A 158 -3.27 22.91 6.99
CA HIS A 158 -4.13 22.05 6.16
C HIS A 158 -3.74 22.12 4.68
N VAL A 159 -3.67 23.33 4.13
CA VAL A 159 -3.27 23.56 2.74
C VAL A 159 -1.85 23.06 2.48
N THR A 160 -0.92 23.29 3.43
CA THR A 160 0.46 22.83 3.31
C THR A 160 0.54 21.32 3.10
N VAL A 161 -0.18 20.52 3.90
CA VAL A 161 -0.23 19.06 3.76
C VAL A 161 -0.73 18.64 2.38
N LEU A 162 -1.80 19.28 1.90
CA LEU A 162 -2.46 18.86 0.66
C LEU A 162 -1.68 19.25 -0.59
N VAL A 163 -1.08 20.45 -0.57
CA VAL A 163 -0.19 20.91 -1.63
C VAL A 163 1.10 20.12 -1.64
N SER A 164 1.69 19.81 -0.49
CA SER A 164 2.91 19.00 -0.45
C SER A 164 2.64 17.55 -0.86
N ALA A 165 1.48 16.97 -0.52
CA ALA A 165 1.12 15.61 -0.92
C ALA A 165 1.10 15.42 -2.44
N ALA A 166 0.80 16.47 -3.20
CA ALA A 166 0.88 16.46 -4.66
C ALA A 166 2.32 16.22 -5.18
N LEU A 167 3.35 16.51 -4.39
CA LEU A 167 4.76 16.26 -4.72
C LEU A 167 5.16 14.78 -4.53
N LEU A 168 4.37 13.98 -3.81
CA LEU A 168 4.65 12.56 -3.63
C LEU A 168 4.71 11.81 -4.98
N GLY A 169 3.81 12.14 -5.91
CA GLY A 169 3.77 11.52 -7.24
C GLY A 169 5.11 11.67 -7.98
N PRO A 170 5.57 12.89 -8.31
CA PRO A 170 6.84 13.12 -9.00
C PRO A 170 8.05 12.48 -8.33
N VAL A 171 8.07 12.48 -6.99
CA VAL A 171 9.16 11.89 -6.20
C VAL A 171 9.14 10.37 -6.28
N TRP A 172 8.00 9.76 -6.57
CA TRP A 172 7.83 8.30 -6.72
C TRP A 172 8.04 7.78 -8.15
N ILE A 173 7.97 8.64 -9.17
CA ILE A 173 8.23 8.27 -10.58
C ILE A 173 9.55 7.48 -10.75
N PRO A 174 10.70 7.89 -10.16
CA PRO A 174 11.95 7.15 -10.32
C PRO A 174 11.86 5.72 -9.78
N PHE A 175 11.11 5.48 -8.70
CA PHE A 175 10.83 4.14 -8.19
C PHE A 175 10.04 3.31 -9.21
N ALA A 176 8.91 3.81 -9.70
CA ALA A 176 8.08 3.07 -10.65
C ALA A 176 8.84 2.78 -11.96
N TRP A 177 9.64 3.74 -12.42
CA TRP A 177 10.50 3.59 -13.60
C TRP A 177 11.61 2.55 -13.37
N ALA A 178 12.30 2.59 -12.23
CA ALA A 178 13.34 1.62 -11.90
C ALA A 178 12.77 0.21 -11.78
N ALA A 179 11.64 0.03 -11.08
CA ALA A 179 10.95 -1.25 -10.95
C ALA A 179 10.53 -1.81 -12.31
N TRP A 180 10.01 -0.96 -13.21
CA TRP A 180 9.69 -1.33 -14.59
C TRP A 180 10.93 -1.80 -15.36
N GLN A 181 12.04 -1.05 -15.30
CA GLN A 181 13.28 -1.41 -16.00
C GLN A 181 13.89 -2.71 -15.47
N ILE A 182 13.94 -2.88 -14.16
CA ILE A 182 14.40 -4.12 -13.52
C ILE A 182 13.55 -5.30 -14.01
N SER A 183 12.23 -5.16 -13.94
CA SER A 183 11.31 -6.20 -14.38
C SER A 183 11.44 -6.52 -15.87
N ARG A 184 11.55 -5.52 -16.75
CA ARG A 184 11.74 -5.73 -18.20
C ARG A 184 13.01 -6.51 -18.53
N ARG A 185 14.05 -6.37 -17.71
CA ARG A 185 15.35 -7.05 -17.91
C ARG A 185 15.42 -8.43 -17.26
N SER A 186 14.75 -8.62 -16.13
CA SER A 186 14.79 -9.84 -15.33
C SER A 186 13.62 -10.79 -15.57
N GLY A 187 12.52 -10.29 -16.13
CA GLY A 187 11.24 -10.99 -16.19
C GLY A 187 10.51 -11.08 -14.85
N LEU A 188 10.87 -10.23 -13.86
CA LEU A 188 10.32 -10.28 -12.50
C LEU A 188 8.79 -10.13 -12.48
N PHE A 189 8.25 -9.12 -13.17
CA PHE A 189 6.80 -8.89 -13.18
C PHE A 189 6.12 -9.48 -14.40
N PRO A 190 4.85 -9.94 -14.25
CA PRO A 190 4.00 -10.25 -15.39
C PRO A 190 3.74 -9.00 -16.24
N ALA A 191 3.30 -9.21 -17.49
CA ALA A 191 3.11 -8.12 -18.46
C ALA A 191 2.12 -7.03 -17.99
N TRP A 192 1.06 -7.39 -17.27
CA TRP A 192 0.08 -6.43 -16.76
C TRP A 192 0.66 -5.53 -15.67
N LEU A 193 1.54 -6.06 -14.81
CA LEU A 193 2.15 -5.29 -13.73
C LEU A 193 3.24 -4.35 -14.28
N ASN A 194 3.93 -4.76 -15.34
CA ASN A 194 4.79 -3.83 -16.12
C ASN A 194 3.99 -2.68 -16.75
N LYS A 195 2.78 -2.96 -17.27
CA LYS A 195 1.89 -1.89 -17.77
C LYS A 195 1.44 -0.98 -16.63
N LEU A 196 1.17 -1.55 -15.45
CA LEU A 196 0.79 -0.79 -14.26
C LEU A 196 1.90 0.18 -13.84
N CYS A 197 3.18 -0.20 -13.87
CA CYS A 197 4.29 0.75 -13.62
C CYS A 197 4.19 1.99 -14.52
N VAL A 198 3.92 1.80 -15.81
CA VAL A 198 3.81 2.91 -16.79
C VAL A 198 2.57 3.76 -16.49
N ILE A 199 1.45 3.14 -16.14
CA ILE A 199 0.23 3.83 -15.75
C ILE A 199 0.47 4.69 -14.50
N VAL A 200 1.16 4.14 -13.49
CA VAL A 200 1.52 4.87 -12.26
C VAL A 200 2.39 6.08 -12.58
N ILE A 201 3.41 5.96 -13.42
CA ILE A 201 4.22 7.10 -13.85
C ILE A 201 3.35 8.22 -14.48
N VAL A 202 2.37 7.86 -15.30
CA VAL A 202 1.46 8.85 -15.92
C VAL A 202 0.57 9.51 -14.86
N ILE A 203 0.02 8.74 -13.94
CA ILE A 203 -0.81 9.24 -12.84
C ILE A 203 0.01 10.20 -11.95
N ASP A 204 1.23 9.81 -11.59
CA ASP A 204 2.14 10.57 -10.75
C ASP A 204 2.57 11.89 -11.40
N LEU A 205 2.69 11.94 -12.73
CA LEU A 205 2.90 13.21 -13.44
C LEU A 205 1.69 14.14 -13.33
N CYS A 206 0.47 13.58 -13.31
CA CYS A 206 -0.75 14.38 -13.18
C CYS A 206 -0.88 15.01 -11.79
N THR A 207 -0.28 14.45 -10.74
CA THR A 207 -0.37 15.04 -9.39
C THR A 207 0.28 16.42 -9.31
N LEU A 208 1.24 16.75 -10.19
CA LEU A 208 1.83 18.10 -10.29
C LEU A 208 0.80 19.21 -10.46
N THR A 209 -0.33 18.90 -11.09
CA THR A 209 -1.42 19.87 -11.27
C THR A 209 -2.02 20.36 -9.94
N GLY A 210 -1.94 19.52 -8.90
CA GLY A 210 -2.38 19.81 -7.53
C GLY A 210 -1.60 20.91 -6.81
N VAL A 211 -0.38 21.23 -7.29
CA VAL A 211 0.51 22.20 -6.63
C VAL A 211 0.17 23.65 -6.99
N PHE A 212 -0.47 23.88 -8.14
CA PHE A 212 -0.59 25.22 -8.73
C PHE A 212 -1.91 25.93 -8.46
N THR A 213 -2.87 25.27 -7.81
CA THR A 213 -4.17 25.90 -7.51
C THR A 213 -4.75 25.41 -6.18
N LEU A 214 -5.39 26.33 -5.46
CA LEU A 214 -6.14 26.05 -4.23
C LEU A 214 -7.64 25.83 -4.49
N SER A 215 -8.09 26.04 -5.72
CA SER A 215 -9.50 25.94 -6.12
C SER A 215 -9.68 25.23 -7.46
N GLY A 216 -10.92 24.78 -7.70
CA GLY A 216 -11.31 24.14 -8.96
C GLY A 216 -10.80 22.69 -9.13
N PRO A 217 -10.97 22.08 -10.33
CA PRO A 217 -10.81 20.63 -10.51
C PRO A 217 -9.38 20.12 -10.36
N LEU A 218 -8.38 20.99 -10.54
CA LEU A 218 -6.98 20.63 -10.43
C LEU A 218 -6.44 20.76 -9.00
N ASN A 219 -7.21 21.27 -8.04
CA ASN A 219 -6.70 21.48 -6.68
C ASN A 219 -6.37 20.15 -5.98
N GLY A 220 -5.31 20.14 -5.17
CA GLY A 220 -4.85 18.95 -4.45
C GLY A 220 -5.69 18.56 -3.23
N ALA A 221 -6.57 19.43 -2.73
CA ALA A 221 -7.37 19.20 -1.54
C ALA A 221 -8.62 18.37 -1.81
N ASN A 222 -9.49 18.86 -2.70
CA ASN A 222 -10.77 18.20 -3.07
C ASN A 222 -11.04 18.24 -4.58
N GLY A 223 -10.08 18.67 -5.39
CA GLY A 223 -10.22 18.77 -6.84
C GLY A 223 -10.35 17.38 -7.47
N LEU A 224 -11.32 17.22 -8.37
CA LEU A 224 -11.62 15.94 -9.01
C LEU A 224 -10.43 15.32 -9.75
N ILE A 225 -9.48 16.11 -10.25
CA ILE A 225 -8.31 15.63 -11.00
C ILE A 225 -7.09 15.58 -10.08
N GLY A 226 -6.82 16.68 -9.36
CA GLY A 226 -5.67 16.79 -8.46
C GLY A 226 -5.72 15.74 -7.36
N ALA A 227 -6.80 15.72 -6.58
CA ALA A 227 -6.98 14.77 -5.48
C ALA A 227 -7.15 13.33 -5.99
N PHE A 228 -7.80 13.13 -7.14
CA PHE A 228 -7.95 11.80 -7.75
C PHE A 228 -6.63 11.17 -8.15
N SER A 229 -5.74 11.93 -8.80
CA SER A 229 -4.42 11.43 -9.18
C SER A 229 -3.61 10.99 -7.97
N GLY A 230 -3.65 11.77 -6.87
CA GLY A 230 -2.97 11.45 -5.61
C GLY A 230 -3.51 10.19 -4.91
N VAL A 231 -4.80 9.89 -5.03
CA VAL A 231 -5.40 8.67 -4.47
C VAL A 231 -5.19 7.46 -5.38
N LEU A 232 -5.35 7.65 -6.69
CA LEU A 232 -5.38 6.56 -7.67
C LEU A 232 -4.05 5.81 -7.71
N GLY A 233 -2.92 6.53 -7.86
CA GLY A 233 -1.60 5.95 -8.08
C GLY A 233 -1.18 4.96 -7.00
N PRO A 234 -1.11 5.38 -5.73
CA PRO A 234 -0.75 4.49 -4.62
C PRO A 234 -1.69 3.30 -4.47
N VAL A 235 -3.01 3.49 -4.56
CA VAL A 235 -3.99 2.41 -4.36
C VAL A 235 -3.85 1.33 -5.44
N VAL A 236 -3.77 1.72 -6.72
CA VAL A 236 -3.66 0.74 -7.80
C VAL A 236 -2.30 0.02 -7.78
N TRP A 237 -1.22 0.75 -7.46
CA TRP A 237 0.12 0.17 -7.37
C TRP A 237 0.24 -0.84 -6.22
N ILE A 238 -0.11 -0.43 -5.00
CA ILE A 238 -0.01 -1.28 -3.81
C ILE A 238 -0.94 -2.49 -3.97
N GLY A 239 -2.17 -2.29 -4.44
CA GLY A 239 -3.10 -3.38 -4.72
C GLY A 239 -2.55 -4.36 -5.75
N GLY A 240 -1.99 -3.85 -6.86
CA GLY A 240 -1.37 -4.68 -7.89
C GLY A 240 -0.17 -5.48 -7.37
N LEU A 241 0.76 -4.82 -6.66
CA LEU A 241 1.91 -5.48 -6.06
C LEU A 241 1.49 -6.55 -5.05
N PHE A 242 0.62 -6.21 -4.12
CA PHE A 242 0.11 -7.16 -3.13
C PHE A 242 -0.55 -8.38 -3.78
N ALA A 243 -1.35 -8.15 -4.82
CA ALA A 243 -1.99 -9.22 -5.56
C ALA A 243 -0.95 -10.19 -6.17
N TRP A 244 0.08 -9.64 -6.81
CA TRP A 244 1.17 -10.40 -7.42
C TRP A 244 2.02 -11.12 -6.38
N GLU A 245 2.46 -10.44 -5.31
CA GLU A 245 3.28 -11.03 -4.25
C GLU A 245 2.59 -12.20 -3.56
N PHE A 246 1.28 -12.11 -3.34
CA PHE A 246 0.53 -13.21 -2.73
C PHE A 246 0.53 -14.47 -3.61
N VAL A 247 0.47 -14.29 -4.93
CA VAL A 247 0.54 -15.41 -5.89
C VAL A 247 1.96 -15.99 -5.95
N GLU A 248 2.99 -15.15 -5.94
CA GLU A 248 4.39 -15.61 -5.91
C GLU A 248 4.72 -16.31 -4.60
N TRP A 249 4.25 -15.81 -3.45
CA TRP A 249 4.36 -16.49 -2.16
C TRP A 249 3.73 -17.88 -2.20
N ALA A 250 2.53 -18.01 -2.77
CA ALA A 250 1.84 -19.29 -2.89
C ALA A 250 2.64 -20.28 -3.75
N ARG A 251 3.15 -19.83 -4.90
CA ARG A 251 4.00 -20.63 -5.80
C ARG A 251 5.28 -21.08 -5.10
N TYR A 252 6.00 -20.16 -4.48
CA TYR A 252 7.22 -20.45 -3.74
C TYR A 252 6.97 -21.50 -2.65
N ARG A 253 5.95 -21.28 -1.81
CA ARG A 253 5.61 -22.18 -0.71
C ARG A 253 5.29 -23.60 -1.18
N THR A 254 4.51 -23.74 -2.26
CA THR A 254 4.20 -25.06 -2.82
C THR A 254 5.44 -25.78 -3.37
N SER A 255 6.38 -25.05 -4.00
CA SER A 255 7.60 -25.64 -4.55
C SER A 255 8.51 -26.25 -3.48
N VAL A 256 8.62 -25.57 -2.33
CA VAL A 256 9.40 -26.03 -1.18
C VAL A 256 8.76 -27.26 -0.55
N SER A 257 7.44 -27.27 -0.36
CA SER A 257 6.72 -28.42 0.21
C SER A 257 6.77 -29.68 -0.65
N THR A 258 7.00 -29.54 -1.97
CA THR A 258 7.11 -30.68 -2.90
C THR A 258 8.52 -31.24 -3.07
N THR A 259 9.55 -30.58 -2.52
CA THR A 259 10.93 -31.09 -2.62
C THR A 259 11.10 -32.26 -1.63
N PRO A 260 11.30 -33.51 -2.09
CA PRO A 260 11.49 -34.64 -1.18
C PRO A 260 12.76 -34.44 -0.37
N ASN A 261 12.74 -34.76 0.93
CA ASN A 261 13.94 -34.82 1.78
C ASN A 261 14.92 -35.86 1.22
N ALA A 262 15.78 -35.44 0.31
CA ALA A 262 16.89 -36.23 -0.22
C ALA A 262 18.08 -36.21 0.75
N THR A 263 17.88 -36.60 2.01
CA THR A 263 18.96 -36.78 3.00
C THR A 263 18.50 -37.76 4.09
N SER A 264 18.45 -39.04 3.75
CA SER A 264 18.34 -40.14 4.72
C SER A 264 18.88 -41.45 4.12
N LYS A 265 20.02 -41.42 3.43
CA LYS A 265 20.80 -42.63 3.13
C LYS A 265 22.29 -42.34 3.21
N GLY A 266 22.98 -43.08 4.08
CA GLY A 266 24.41 -42.99 4.37
C GLY A 266 24.61 -42.13 5.62
N ILE A 267 24.97 -42.67 6.78
CA ILE A 267 26.06 -43.61 7.04
C ILE A 267 25.61 -44.61 8.11
N GLN A 268 25.53 -45.89 7.74
CA GLN A 268 25.85 -47.00 8.64
C GLN A 268 27.02 -47.72 7.99
N ALA A 269 28.20 -47.56 8.59
CA ALA A 269 29.35 -48.43 8.46
C ALA A 269 29.95 -48.56 9.86
#